data_AF-A0A8J6KSM3-F1
#
_entry.id   AF-A0A8J6KSM3-F1
#
_cell.length_a   1.000
_cell.length_b   1.000
_cell.length_c   1.000
_cell.angle_alpha   90.00
_cell.angle_beta   90.00
_cell.angle_gamma   90.00
#
_symmetry.space_group_name_H-M   'P 1'
#
loop_
_entity.id
_entity.type
_entity.pdbx_description
1 polymer ?
#
loop_
_entity_poly.entity_id
_entity_poly.type
_entity_poly.pdbx_seq_one_letter_code
_entity_poly.pdbx_strand_id
1 'polypeptide(L)'
;KNYQYLLTLYFAIEEINKDAHLLPNVTLGFHLYNAFDYHYRTLEGPLMWLSGRSEFIPNYKCKTQHKALAIIAGVRPEFSAAIGTLLELYKIPQVSYGNFDSALTDKDTFPSLYQTSPKDTALIQGVISLLLHFSWKWVGLIVSDDVKDQQECIPCSIQEYPNPERNSCLPKSVKFLSFDDSLGMALACTALCLFVSTVVVIGIFLKHQDSPIVKANNRTLSFILLISLLLCFLCPFLFIGQPNTASCIMQQITFALVFTLALSTVLTKTITVILAFRATAPGKTMRRLFVSGFYNSVIPICVLIQLILLAIWLGISPPYIEVDAYSEHGHIIILCNKGSVTAFYCVLAYLGILALVSFSVAFLARNLPDTFNEAKFLTFSMLVFCSVWVTFLPVYHSTKDRTMVAVEVFSILVSTAGLLGCIFFPKCYIILLRSDKNSLKSFKNKTQSRKN
;
A
#
# COMPACT_ATOMS: atom_id res chain seq x y z
N LYS A 1 32.42 17.27 27.29
CA LYS A 1 32.09 16.57 28.57
C LYS A 1 33.32 16.00 29.29
N ASN A 2 34.46 15.75 28.61
CA ASN A 2 35.62 15.05 29.19
C ASN A 2 36.93 15.88 29.26
N TYR A 3 36.84 17.23 29.32
CA TYR A 3 38.02 18.11 29.33
C TYR A 3 38.93 17.93 30.55
N GLN A 4 38.40 17.38 31.65
CA GLN A 4 39.18 17.14 32.87
C GLN A 4 40.37 16.19 32.62
N TYR A 5 40.16 15.08 31.88
CA TYR A 5 41.25 14.14 31.58
C TYR A 5 42.38 14.77 30.75
N LEU A 6 42.02 15.69 29.84
CA LEU A 6 42.98 16.41 29.03
C LEU A 6 43.85 17.35 29.87
N LEU A 7 43.23 18.09 30.79
CA LEU A 7 43.94 18.95 31.72
C LEU A 7 44.83 18.14 32.67
N THR A 8 44.35 17.01 33.18
CA THR A 8 45.14 16.10 34.02
C THR A 8 46.35 15.56 33.29
N LEU A 9 46.20 15.13 32.03
CA LEU A 9 47.31 14.65 31.21
C LEU A 9 48.33 15.75 30.94
N TYR A 10 47.87 16.96 30.59
CA TYR A 10 48.74 18.12 30.39
C TYR A 10 49.59 18.41 31.63
N PHE A 11 48.93 18.50 32.78
CA PHE A 11 49.59 18.76 34.07
C PHE A 11 50.60 17.66 34.42
N ALA A 12 50.23 16.38 34.26
CA ALA A 12 51.14 15.27 34.56
C ALA A 12 52.40 15.29 33.67
N ILE A 13 52.26 15.62 32.38
CA ILE A 13 53.40 15.71 31.46
C ILE A 13 54.29 16.91 31.81
N GLU A 14 53.69 18.03 32.23
CA GLU A 14 54.45 19.20 32.67
C GLU A 14 55.30 18.90 33.92
N GLU A 15 54.74 18.20 34.91
CA GLU A 15 55.47 17.79 36.11
C GLU A 15 56.57 16.76 35.81
N ILE A 16 56.30 15.78 34.95
CA ILE A 16 57.32 14.80 34.51
C ILE A 16 58.49 15.50 33.81
N ASN A 17 58.21 16.48 32.95
CA ASN A 17 59.25 17.20 32.23
C ASN A 17 60.07 18.16 33.11
N LYS A 18 59.56 18.55 34.28
CA LYS A 18 60.30 19.34 35.28
C LYS A 18 61.22 18.47 36.15
N ASP A 19 60.91 17.19 36.30
CA ASP A 19 61.66 16.27 37.15
C ASP A 19 62.81 15.59 36.38
N ALA A 20 64.03 16.06 36.64
CA ALA A 20 65.25 15.50 36.05
C ALA A 20 65.58 14.07 36.53
N HIS A 21 64.94 13.57 37.60
CA HIS A 21 65.13 12.19 38.08
C HIS A 21 64.34 11.15 37.29
N LEU A 22 63.21 11.53 36.68
CA LEU A 22 62.37 10.61 35.91
C LEU A 22 62.86 10.47 34.46
N LEU A 23 63.11 11.59 33.77
CA LEU A 23 63.52 11.61 32.36
C LEU A 23 64.65 12.66 32.14
N PRO A 24 65.91 12.32 32.48
CA PRO A 24 67.02 13.25 32.27
C PRO A 24 67.26 13.49 30.77
N ASN A 25 67.31 14.76 30.37
CA ASN A 25 67.56 15.20 28.98
C ASN A 25 66.54 14.70 27.93
N VAL A 26 65.35 14.28 28.34
CA VAL A 26 64.28 13.85 27.42
C VAL A 26 63.00 14.60 27.76
N THR A 27 62.38 15.22 26.76
CA THR A 27 61.10 15.90 26.91
C THR A 27 59.98 15.04 26.34
N LEU A 28 58.98 14.73 27.16
CA LEU A 28 57.80 14.00 26.75
C LEU A 28 56.80 14.96 26.10
N GLY A 29 56.45 14.67 24.84
CA GLY A 29 55.37 15.34 24.11
C GLY A 29 54.15 14.42 23.97
N PHE A 30 53.01 15.00 23.57
CA PHE A 30 51.78 14.24 23.35
C PHE A 30 50.94 14.82 22.21
N HIS A 31 50.11 13.97 21.61
CA HIS A 31 49.11 14.34 20.62
C HIS A 31 47.74 13.85 21.07
N LEU A 32 46.72 14.69 20.92
CA LEU A 32 45.36 14.40 21.34
C LEU A 32 44.49 14.16 20.12
N TYR A 33 43.75 13.06 20.14
CA TYR A 33 42.80 12.69 19.12
C TYR A 33 41.44 12.40 19.76
N ASN A 34 40.36 12.79 19.06
CA ASN A 34 39.01 12.49 19.52
C ASN A 34 38.69 11.01 19.32
N ALA A 35 38.17 10.37 20.37
CA ALA A 35 37.59 9.04 20.30
C ALA A 35 36.07 9.16 20.12
N PHE A 36 35.57 8.81 18.94
CA PHE A 36 34.13 8.84 18.63
C PHE A 36 33.48 7.48 18.93
N ASP A 37 32.30 7.53 19.53
CA ASP A 37 31.58 6.36 20.03
C ASP A 37 30.51 5.79 19.11
N TYR A 38 30.60 6.10 17.83
CA TYR A 38 29.68 5.53 16.85
C TYR A 38 30.43 4.42 16.14
N HIS A 39 29.83 3.22 16.05
CA HIS A 39 30.43 2.01 15.48
C HIS A 39 31.20 2.22 14.15
N TYR A 40 30.89 3.25 13.37
CA TYR A 40 31.54 3.56 12.10
C TYR A 40 32.70 4.59 12.16
N ARG A 41 32.83 5.37 13.26
CA ARG A 41 33.88 6.41 13.44
C ARG A 41 34.92 6.08 14.50
N THR A 42 34.79 4.94 15.18
CA THR A 42 35.71 4.51 16.26
C THR A 42 37.18 4.47 15.81
N LEU A 43 37.44 4.05 14.58
CA LEU A 43 38.79 3.97 14.01
C LEU A 43 39.29 5.26 13.34
N GLU A 44 38.43 6.28 13.20
CA GLU A 44 38.77 7.53 12.49
C GLU A 44 39.97 8.23 13.14
N GLY A 45 39.97 8.38 14.47
CA GLY A 45 41.07 8.99 15.23
C GLY A 45 42.41 8.24 15.11
N PRO A 46 42.47 6.94 15.44
CA PRO A 46 43.67 6.12 15.27
C PRO A 46 44.20 6.09 13.83
N LEU A 47 43.31 6.02 12.83
CA LEU A 47 43.72 6.01 11.41
C LEU A 47 44.25 7.38 10.96
N MET A 48 43.66 8.49 11.41
CA MET A 48 44.19 9.84 11.17
C MET A 48 45.60 9.99 11.74
N TRP A 49 45.84 9.45 12.93
CA TRP A 49 47.16 9.45 13.55
C TRP A 49 48.18 8.56 12.79
N LEU A 50 47.85 7.28 12.54
CA LEU A 50 48.73 6.34 11.81
C LEU A 50 49.06 6.84 10.40
N SER A 51 48.11 7.50 9.75
CA SER A 51 48.31 8.11 8.42
C SER A 51 49.01 9.48 8.46
N GLY A 52 49.20 10.06 9.64
CA GLY A 52 49.77 11.40 9.83
C GLY A 52 48.90 12.53 9.28
N ARG A 53 47.60 12.29 9.03
CA ARG A 53 46.64 13.27 8.52
C ARG A 53 45.86 13.88 9.69
N SER A 54 46.26 15.03 10.21
CA SER A 54 45.53 15.69 11.30
C SER A 54 44.37 16.56 10.83
N GLU A 55 44.41 17.11 9.62
CA GLU A 55 43.34 17.86 8.96
C GLU A 55 43.84 18.22 7.54
N PHE A 56 42.97 18.18 6.52
CA PHE A 56 43.34 18.57 5.16
C PHE A 56 43.44 20.11 5.10
N ILE A 57 44.62 20.68 5.36
CA ILE A 57 44.94 22.07 5.02
C ILE A 57 45.72 22.04 3.71
N PRO A 58 45.21 22.63 2.60
CA PRO A 58 45.94 22.64 1.35
C PRO A 58 47.17 23.54 1.49
N ASN A 59 48.32 23.00 1.08
CA ASN A 59 49.51 23.72 0.61
C ASN A 59 50.73 23.90 1.53
N TYR A 60 50.95 23.05 2.52
CA TYR A 60 52.30 22.91 3.12
C TYR A 60 52.56 21.49 3.62
N LYS A 61 53.82 21.03 3.50
CA LYS A 61 54.31 19.77 4.07
C LYS A 61 55.40 20.10 5.09
N CYS A 62 55.00 20.27 6.35
CA CYS A 62 55.92 20.44 7.46
C CYS A 62 55.49 19.51 8.59
N LYS A 63 56.17 18.36 8.74
CA LYS A 63 56.50 17.79 10.06
C LYS A 63 57.46 16.60 9.97
N THR A 64 58.41 16.62 10.88
CA THR A 64 59.26 15.50 11.30
C THR A 64 58.40 14.38 11.86
N GLN A 65 58.60 13.15 11.38
CA GLN A 65 57.95 11.95 11.93
C GLN A 65 58.47 11.70 13.34
N HIS A 66 57.79 12.20 14.37
CA HIS A 66 57.99 11.70 15.72
C HIS A 66 57.24 10.37 15.83
N LYS A 67 57.99 9.27 15.94
CA LYS A 67 57.44 7.94 16.15
C LYS A 67 56.81 7.91 17.54
N ALA A 68 55.48 7.78 17.63
CA ALA A 68 54.85 7.66 18.93
C ALA A 68 55.24 6.32 19.57
N LEU A 69 55.54 6.35 20.87
CA LEU A 69 56.09 5.21 21.60
C LEU A 69 55.00 4.34 22.23
N ALA A 70 53.86 4.94 22.60
CA ALA A 70 52.73 4.27 23.23
C ALA A 70 51.45 5.10 23.06
N ILE A 71 50.30 4.45 23.24
CA ILE A 71 48.98 5.10 23.22
C ILE A 71 48.33 4.97 24.60
N ILE A 72 47.73 6.06 25.07
CA ILE A 72 46.84 6.07 26.22
C ILE A 72 45.39 6.08 25.68
N ALA A 73 44.68 4.97 25.86
CA ALA A 73 43.36 4.75 25.29
C ALA A 73 42.24 5.09 26.29
N GLY A 74 41.07 5.48 25.76
CA GLY A 74 39.95 6.05 26.53
C GLY A 74 39.25 5.10 27.52
N VAL A 75 38.24 5.66 28.21
CA VAL A 75 37.56 5.07 29.38
C VAL A 75 36.79 3.77 29.10
N ARG A 76 36.46 3.48 27.83
CA ARG A 76 35.66 2.30 27.48
C ARG A 76 36.49 1.11 27.00
N PRO A 77 36.20 -0.11 27.48
CA PRO A 77 36.85 -1.32 27.02
C PRO A 77 36.63 -1.60 25.53
N GLU A 78 35.42 -1.36 25.01
CA GLU A 78 35.08 -1.59 23.60
C GLU A 78 35.98 -0.81 22.63
N PHE A 79 36.24 0.46 22.95
CA PHE A 79 37.16 1.29 22.18
C PHE A 79 38.57 0.72 22.23
N SER A 80 39.01 0.29 23.41
CA SER A 80 40.33 -0.29 23.62
C SER A 80 40.51 -1.61 22.86
N ALA A 81 39.48 -2.46 22.81
CA ALA A 81 39.46 -3.70 22.02
C ALA A 81 39.56 -3.40 20.52
N ALA A 82 38.73 -2.47 20.03
CA ALA A 82 38.65 -2.12 18.61
C ALA A 82 39.97 -1.58 18.07
N ILE A 83 40.67 -0.72 18.82
CA ILE A 83 41.96 -0.18 18.40
C ILE A 83 43.13 -1.13 18.69
N GLY A 84 43.02 -1.99 19.71
CA GLY A 84 44.12 -2.86 20.15
C GLY A 84 44.57 -3.82 19.04
N THR A 85 43.63 -4.40 18.31
CA THR A 85 43.94 -5.26 17.15
C THR A 85 44.69 -4.51 16.04
N LEU A 86 44.31 -3.25 15.78
CA LEU A 86 44.98 -2.41 14.80
C LEU A 86 46.40 -2.03 15.26
N LEU A 87 46.58 -1.68 16.53
CA LEU A 87 47.89 -1.28 17.08
C LEU A 87 48.88 -2.44 17.13
N GLU A 88 48.37 -3.67 17.29
CA GLU A 88 49.18 -4.88 17.25
C GLU A 88 49.85 -5.08 15.88
N LEU A 89 49.19 -4.72 14.78
CA LEU A 89 49.79 -4.76 13.44
C LEU A 89 51.03 -3.86 13.33
N TYR A 90 51.07 -2.77 14.10
CA TYR A 90 52.19 -1.83 14.14
C TYR A 90 53.11 -2.02 15.35
N LYS A 91 52.83 -3.01 16.21
CA LYS A 91 53.58 -3.32 17.46
C LYS A 91 53.68 -2.12 18.41
N ILE A 92 52.60 -1.35 18.54
CA ILE A 92 52.55 -0.15 19.39
C ILE A 92 51.83 -0.47 20.69
N PRO A 93 52.48 -0.32 21.86
CA PRO A 93 51.85 -0.63 23.14
C PRO A 93 50.73 0.36 23.47
N GLN A 94 49.63 -0.19 23.99
CA GLN A 94 48.45 0.54 24.42
C GLN A 94 48.25 0.39 25.93
N VAL A 95 47.99 1.52 26.60
CA VAL A 95 47.64 1.57 28.02
C VAL A 95 46.23 2.15 28.14
N SER A 96 45.29 1.35 28.64
CA SER A 96 43.91 1.78 28.89
C SER A 96 43.74 2.22 30.35
N TYR A 97 43.14 3.39 30.55
CA TYR A 97 42.86 3.96 31.87
C TYR A 97 41.39 3.85 32.31
N GLY A 98 40.57 3.19 31.49
CA GLY A 98 39.15 2.94 31.77
C GLY A 98 38.89 1.87 32.81
N ASN A 99 37.62 1.47 32.93
CA ASN A 99 37.21 0.35 33.77
C ASN A 99 37.93 -0.95 33.36
N PHE A 100 38.26 -1.79 34.34
CA PHE A 100 38.90 -3.07 34.08
C PHE A 100 37.96 -4.01 33.33
N ASP A 101 38.43 -4.57 32.22
CA ASP A 101 37.72 -5.61 31.47
C ASP A 101 38.59 -6.87 31.38
N SER A 102 38.02 -8.01 31.80
CA SER A 102 38.69 -9.30 31.72
C SER A 102 39.01 -9.72 30.29
N ALA A 103 38.17 -9.37 29.30
CA ALA A 103 38.36 -9.73 27.90
C ALA A 103 39.65 -9.12 27.32
N LEU A 104 40.04 -7.93 27.80
CA LEU A 104 41.26 -7.24 27.37
C LEU A 104 42.55 -7.80 28.02
N THR A 105 42.43 -8.79 28.91
CA THR A 105 43.59 -9.39 29.60
C THR A 105 44.18 -10.56 28.80
N ASP A 106 43.45 -11.09 27.83
CA ASP A 106 43.91 -12.18 26.98
C ASP A 106 45.12 -11.74 26.13
N LYS A 107 46.28 -12.34 26.42
CA LYS A 107 47.55 -12.01 25.74
C LYS A 107 47.70 -12.68 24.39
N ASP A 108 46.88 -13.68 24.07
CA ASP A 108 46.86 -14.27 22.73
C ASP A 108 46.18 -13.31 21.74
N THR A 109 45.10 -12.65 22.18
CA THR A 109 44.35 -11.69 21.36
C THR A 109 44.92 -10.27 21.45
N PHE A 110 45.38 -9.82 22.63
CA PHE A 110 45.91 -8.46 22.86
C PHE A 110 47.29 -8.47 23.53
N PRO A 111 48.37 -8.85 22.82
CA PRO A 111 49.71 -8.94 23.39
C PRO A 111 50.21 -7.60 23.98
N SER A 112 49.98 -6.51 23.25
CA SER A 112 50.51 -5.18 23.53
C SER A 112 49.55 -4.25 24.32
N LEU A 113 48.43 -4.76 24.84
CA LEU A 113 47.46 -4.00 25.63
C LEU A 113 47.67 -4.19 27.13
N TYR A 114 47.69 -3.08 27.86
CA TYR A 114 47.83 -3.01 29.32
C TYR A 114 46.70 -2.16 29.92
N GLN A 115 46.22 -2.52 31.12
CA GLN A 115 45.17 -1.79 31.83
C GLN A 115 45.73 -1.23 33.13
N THR A 116 45.43 0.03 33.45
CA THR A 116 45.84 0.65 34.72
C THR A 116 44.82 0.44 35.84
N SER A 117 43.56 0.13 35.51
CA SER A 117 42.54 -0.15 36.51
C SER A 117 42.86 -1.46 37.24
N PRO A 118 42.69 -1.52 38.57
CA PRO A 118 42.78 -2.77 39.29
C PRO A 118 41.66 -3.71 38.87
N LYS A 119 41.89 -5.02 39.00
CA LYS A 119 40.86 -6.03 38.78
C LYS A 119 39.72 -5.85 39.79
N ASP A 120 38.48 -5.78 39.31
CA ASP A 120 37.27 -5.48 40.11
C ASP A 120 36.93 -6.52 41.20
N THR A 121 37.75 -7.56 41.37
CA THR A 121 37.61 -8.58 42.41
C THR A 121 37.57 -7.99 43.82
N ALA A 122 38.28 -6.88 44.07
CA ALA A 122 38.30 -6.23 45.37
C ALA A 122 36.95 -5.59 45.75
N LEU A 123 36.22 -5.03 44.77
CA LEU A 123 34.90 -4.43 45.01
C LEU A 123 33.86 -5.49 45.37
N ILE A 124 33.83 -6.61 44.64
CA ILE A 124 32.92 -7.72 44.92
C ILE A 124 33.19 -8.30 46.30
N GLN A 125 34.47 -8.51 46.65
CA GLN A 125 34.85 -9.03 47.96
C GLN A 125 34.52 -8.05 49.10
N GLY A 126 34.66 -6.74 48.86
CA GLY A 126 34.22 -5.70 49.79
C GLY A 126 32.71 -5.72 50.04
N VAL A 127 31.90 -5.81 48.97
CA VAL A 127 30.44 -5.91 49.07
C VAL A 127 30.01 -7.19 49.81
N ILE A 128 30.60 -8.33 49.49
CA ILE A 128 30.33 -9.60 50.20
C ILE A 128 30.66 -9.45 51.69
N SER A 129 31.80 -8.85 52.04
CA SER A 129 32.19 -8.62 53.44
C SER A 129 31.18 -7.74 54.17
N LEU A 130 30.63 -6.72 53.48
CA LEU A 130 29.63 -5.81 54.01
C LEU A 130 28.27 -6.50 54.23
N LEU A 131 27.84 -7.32 53.26
CA LEU A 131 26.62 -8.12 53.35
C LEU A 131 26.68 -9.13 54.51
N LEU A 132 27.84 -9.76 54.70
CA LEU A 132 28.09 -10.68 55.81
C LEU A 132 28.11 -9.93 57.16
N HIS A 133 28.74 -8.75 57.24
CA HIS A 133 28.79 -7.95 58.46
C HIS A 133 27.38 -7.57 58.96
N PHE A 134 26.49 -7.18 58.06
CA PHE A 134 25.12 -6.80 58.41
C PHE A 134 24.13 -7.98 58.41
N SER A 135 24.60 -9.23 58.25
CA SER A 135 23.77 -10.44 58.26
C SER A 135 22.62 -10.44 57.24
N TRP A 136 22.84 -9.87 56.04
CA TRP A 136 21.84 -9.85 54.98
C TRP A 136 21.67 -11.25 54.38
N LYS A 137 20.43 -11.75 54.34
CA LYS A 137 20.10 -13.10 53.84
C LYS A 137 19.49 -13.11 52.44
N TRP A 138 18.97 -11.97 51.98
CA TRP A 138 18.35 -11.81 50.66
C TRP A 138 19.02 -10.65 49.94
N VAL A 139 19.56 -10.90 48.75
CA VAL A 139 20.23 -9.91 47.91
C VAL A 139 19.68 -10.04 46.49
N GLY A 140 19.20 -8.93 45.94
CA GLY A 140 18.82 -8.82 44.53
C GLY A 140 19.97 -8.21 43.74
N LEU A 141 20.38 -8.87 42.65
CA LEU A 141 21.38 -8.37 41.73
C LEU A 141 20.68 -7.78 40.50
N ILE A 142 21.04 -6.55 40.11
CA ILE A 142 20.61 -5.93 38.87
C ILE A 142 21.88 -5.61 38.09
N VAL A 143 22.02 -6.21 36.90
CA VAL A 143 23.18 -6.04 36.03
C VAL A 143 22.76 -5.24 34.80
N SER A 144 23.54 -4.24 34.42
CA SER A 144 23.37 -3.54 33.13
C SER A 144 23.94 -4.43 32.03
N ASP A 145 23.15 -4.68 30.99
CA ASP A 145 23.42 -5.63 29.92
C ASP A 145 24.43 -5.10 28.87
N ASP A 146 25.52 -4.48 29.33
CA ASP A 146 26.50 -3.78 28.48
C ASP A 146 27.71 -4.64 28.07
N VAL A 147 27.66 -5.97 28.23
CA VAL A 147 28.67 -6.88 27.66
C VAL A 147 27.98 -7.99 26.87
N LYS A 148 28.00 -7.81 25.55
CA LYS A 148 27.46 -8.71 24.53
C LYS A 148 28.21 -10.04 24.48
N ASP A 149 27.57 -11.12 24.94
CA ASP A 149 27.60 -12.37 24.17
C ASP A 149 26.80 -12.09 22.89
N GLN A 150 27.51 -11.65 21.86
CA GLN A 150 26.91 -11.28 20.58
C GLN A 150 26.56 -12.57 19.82
N GLN A 151 25.42 -13.18 20.15
CA GLN A 151 24.64 -13.80 19.09
C GLN A 151 24.19 -12.65 18.19
N GLU A 152 24.83 -12.51 17.03
CA GLU A 152 24.40 -11.60 15.99
C GLU A 152 22.94 -11.93 15.65
N CYS A 153 22.01 -11.14 16.21
CA CYS A 153 20.61 -11.18 15.81
C CYS A 153 20.53 -10.65 14.38
N ILE A 154 20.58 -11.55 13.41
CA ILE A 154 20.33 -11.24 12.02
C ILE A 154 18.83 -10.95 11.89
N PRO A 155 18.42 -9.78 11.36
CA PRO A 155 17.01 -9.53 11.11
C PRO A 155 16.48 -10.53 10.08
N CYS A 156 15.31 -11.12 10.34
CA CYS A 156 14.64 -11.98 9.36
C CYS A 156 14.41 -11.23 8.04
N SER A 157 14.40 -11.97 6.93
CA SER A 157 14.10 -11.40 5.61
C SER A 157 12.73 -10.72 5.62
N ILE A 158 12.49 -9.78 4.70
CA ILE A 158 11.22 -9.03 4.60
C ILE A 158 10.00 -9.98 4.54
N GLN A 159 10.19 -11.17 3.96
CA GLN A 159 9.16 -12.19 3.78
C GLN A 159 8.95 -13.11 5.00
N GLU A 160 9.72 -12.91 6.06
CA GLU A 160 9.77 -13.78 7.23
C GLU A 160 9.55 -12.97 8.51
N TYR A 161 9.11 -13.65 9.56
CA TYR A 161 8.96 -13.07 10.90
C TYR A 161 9.58 -14.00 11.94
N PRO A 162 10.16 -13.46 13.02
CA PRO A 162 10.71 -14.29 14.07
C PRO A 162 9.60 -15.06 14.78
N ASN A 163 9.84 -16.34 15.06
CA ASN A 163 8.96 -17.12 15.91
C ASN A 163 8.93 -16.57 17.36
N PRO A 164 7.96 -16.96 18.21
CA PRO A 164 7.85 -16.44 19.58
C PRO A 164 9.10 -16.62 20.43
N GLU A 165 9.84 -17.71 20.18
CA GLU A 165 11.10 -18.05 20.86
C GLU A 165 12.32 -17.31 20.29
N ARG A 166 12.15 -16.56 19.19
CA ARG A 166 13.19 -15.80 18.47
C ARG A 166 14.41 -16.63 18.04
N ASN A 167 14.20 -17.92 17.78
CA ASN A 167 15.25 -18.86 17.38
C ASN A 167 15.16 -19.25 15.89
N SER A 168 14.07 -18.92 15.21
CA SER A 168 13.86 -19.22 13.79
C SER A 168 13.00 -18.15 13.10
N CYS A 169 13.27 -17.93 11.82
CA CYS A 169 12.45 -17.10 10.95
C CYS A 169 11.38 -17.96 10.28
N LEU A 170 10.12 -17.62 10.47
CA LEU A 170 8.96 -18.28 9.86
C LEU A 170 8.48 -17.47 8.65
N PRO A 171 8.08 -18.12 7.55
CA PRO A 171 7.53 -17.42 6.40
C PRO A 171 6.22 -16.74 6.79
N LYS A 172 6.08 -15.46 6.47
CA LYS A 172 4.81 -14.75 6.64
C LYS A 172 3.80 -15.31 5.63
N SER A 173 2.58 -15.57 6.07
CA SER A 173 1.53 -16.07 5.16
C SER A 173 0.92 -14.94 4.34
N VAL A 174 0.68 -15.19 3.06
CA VAL A 174 0.14 -14.20 2.13
C VAL A 174 -1.37 -14.06 2.32
N LYS A 175 -1.87 -12.85 2.57
CA LYS A 175 -3.31 -12.56 2.63
C LYS A 175 -3.77 -11.86 1.34
N PHE A 176 -4.65 -12.52 0.58
CA PHE A 176 -5.39 -11.99 -0.57
C PHE A 176 -6.85 -12.48 -0.52
N LEU A 177 -7.76 -11.91 -1.31
CA LEU A 177 -9.13 -12.41 -1.42
C LEU A 177 -9.11 -13.70 -2.25
N SER A 178 -9.01 -14.85 -1.59
CA SER A 178 -8.92 -16.16 -2.25
C SER A 178 -10.31 -16.72 -2.57
N PHE A 179 -10.35 -17.64 -3.55
CA PHE A 179 -11.49 -18.54 -3.73
C PHE A 179 -11.62 -19.56 -2.60
N ASP A 180 -10.62 -19.71 -1.74
CA ASP A 180 -10.74 -20.59 -0.57
C ASP A 180 -11.46 -19.90 0.60
N ASP A 181 -11.54 -18.56 0.57
CA ASP A 181 -12.24 -17.79 1.59
C ASP A 181 -13.76 -17.87 1.40
N SER A 182 -14.51 -18.00 2.50
CA SER A 182 -15.98 -18.02 2.47
C SER A 182 -16.60 -16.78 1.81
N LEU A 183 -16.01 -15.61 2.04
CA LEU A 183 -16.42 -14.34 1.41
C LEU A 183 -16.10 -14.32 -0.09
N GLY A 184 -14.91 -14.78 -0.49
CA GLY A 184 -14.51 -14.87 -1.89
C GLY A 184 -15.39 -15.82 -2.69
N MET A 185 -15.69 -16.99 -2.12
CA MET A 185 -16.63 -17.95 -2.70
C MET A 185 -18.03 -17.38 -2.86
N ALA A 186 -18.58 -16.74 -1.81
CA ALA A 186 -19.92 -16.17 -1.88
C ALA A 186 -20.04 -15.10 -2.98
N LEU A 187 -19.03 -14.23 -3.11
CA LEU A 187 -18.98 -13.21 -4.16
C LEU A 187 -18.85 -13.83 -5.55
N ALA A 188 -17.98 -14.84 -5.72
CA ALA A 188 -17.80 -15.54 -6.99
C ALA A 188 -19.08 -16.28 -7.42
N CYS A 189 -19.73 -17.00 -6.50
CA CYS A 189 -21.01 -17.67 -6.77
C CYS A 189 -22.09 -16.65 -7.16
N THR A 190 -22.17 -15.51 -6.47
CA THR A 190 -23.13 -14.45 -6.78
C THR A 190 -22.87 -13.87 -8.17
N ALA A 191 -21.60 -13.63 -8.53
CA ALA A 191 -21.20 -13.17 -9.85
C ALA A 191 -21.59 -14.17 -10.96
N LEU A 192 -21.33 -15.47 -10.77
CA LEU A 192 -21.73 -16.53 -11.71
C LEU A 192 -23.25 -16.60 -11.89
N CYS A 193 -24.01 -16.56 -10.79
CA CYS A 193 -25.48 -16.59 -10.86
C CYS A 193 -26.04 -15.41 -11.67
N LEU A 194 -25.51 -14.21 -11.47
CA LEU A 194 -25.93 -13.00 -12.21
C LEU A 194 -25.46 -13.02 -13.68
N PHE A 195 -24.27 -13.57 -13.95
CA PHE A 195 -23.79 -13.82 -15.31
C PHE A 195 -24.74 -14.76 -16.06
N VAL A 196 -25.05 -15.92 -15.49
CA VAL A 196 -25.98 -16.90 -16.09
C VAL A 196 -27.37 -16.28 -16.30
N SER A 197 -27.87 -15.53 -15.31
CA SER A 197 -29.15 -14.81 -15.43
C SER A 197 -29.14 -13.83 -16.60
N THR A 198 -28.04 -13.11 -16.82
CA THR A 198 -27.89 -12.17 -17.94
C THR A 198 -27.84 -12.90 -19.28
N VAL A 199 -27.15 -14.04 -19.37
CA VAL A 199 -27.15 -14.90 -20.57
C VAL A 199 -28.56 -15.38 -20.90
N VAL A 200 -29.34 -15.79 -19.90
CA VAL A 200 -30.75 -16.18 -20.09
C VAL A 200 -31.58 -15.01 -20.62
N VAL A 201 -31.40 -13.80 -20.07
CA VAL A 201 -32.08 -12.59 -20.55
C VAL A 201 -31.70 -12.28 -22.01
N ILE A 202 -30.41 -12.36 -22.36
CA ILE A 202 -29.94 -12.22 -23.75
C ILE A 202 -30.62 -13.25 -24.66
N GLY A 203 -30.65 -14.52 -24.24
CA GLY A 203 -31.32 -15.60 -24.98
C GLY A 203 -32.81 -15.34 -25.22
N ILE A 204 -33.53 -14.82 -24.22
CA ILE A 204 -34.95 -14.45 -24.34
C ILE A 204 -35.12 -13.33 -25.37
N PHE A 205 -34.27 -12.30 -25.32
CA PHE A 205 -34.31 -11.15 -26.22
C PHE A 205 -33.96 -11.51 -27.66
N LEU A 206 -33.00 -12.42 -27.87
CA LEU A 206 -32.67 -12.96 -29.20
C LEU A 206 -33.82 -13.81 -29.76
N LYS A 207 -34.39 -14.71 -28.94
CA LYS A 207 -35.52 -15.56 -29.36
C LYS A 207 -36.77 -14.74 -29.72
N HIS A 208 -37.05 -13.67 -28.97
CA HIS A 208 -38.21 -12.80 -29.18
C HIS A 208 -37.83 -11.48 -29.85
N GLN A 209 -36.78 -11.48 -30.69
CA GLN A 209 -36.28 -10.27 -31.34
C GLN A 209 -37.38 -9.53 -32.09
N ASP A 210 -38.29 -10.25 -32.75
CA ASP A 210 -39.39 -9.68 -33.55
C ASP A 210 -40.62 -9.23 -32.78
N SER A 211 -40.60 -9.40 -31.45
CA SER A 211 -41.68 -8.87 -30.61
C SER A 211 -41.73 -7.34 -30.67
N PRO A 212 -42.94 -6.74 -30.63
CA PRO A 212 -43.09 -5.29 -30.65
C PRO A 212 -42.46 -4.62 -29.42
N ILE A 213 -42.34 -5.35 -28.30
CA ILE A 213 -41.69 -4.89 -27.06
C ILE A 213 -40.19 -4.66 -27.28
N VAL A 214 -39.50 -5.64 -27.90
CA VAL A 214 -38.05 -5.56 -28.14
C VAL A 214 -37.75 -4.52 -29.22
N LYS A 215 -38.60 -4.41 -30.25
CA LYS A 215 -38.45 -3.41 -31.33
C LYS A 215 -38.70 -1.96 -30.87
N ALA A 216 -39.69 -1.74 -30.01
CA ALA A 216 -40.00 -0.41 -29.46
C ALA A 216 -38.90 0.13 -28.53
N ASN A 217 -38.16 -0.76 -27.88
CA ASN A 217 -37.11 -0.45 -26.91
C ASN A 217 -35.70 -0.54 -27.53
N ASN A 218 -35.49 0.18 -28.64
CA ASN A 218 -34.23 0.33 -29.39
C ASN A 218 -33.25 -0.84 -29.19
N ARG A 219 -33.41 -1.89 -30.02
CA ARG A 219 -32.73 -3.20 -29.90
C ARG A 219 -31.23 -3.05 -29.65
N THR A 220 -30.57 -2.19 -30.41
CA THR A 220 -29.11 -1.97 -30.34
C THR A 220 -28.67 -1.51 -28.94
N LEU A 221 -29.31 -0.49 -28.38
CA LEU A 221 -28.95 0.02 -27.05
C LEU A 221 -29.23 -1.01 -25.94
N SER A 222 -30.31 -1.78 -26.08
CA SER A 222 -30.64 -2.84 -25.12
C SER A 222 -29.61 -3.98 -25.15
N PHE A 223 -29.10 -4.36 -26.33
CA PHE A 223 -28.04 -5.36 -26.44
C PHE A 223 -26.68 -4.84 -25.96
N ILE A 224 -26.31 -3.59 -26.29
CA ILE A 224 -25.08 -2.96 -25.76
C ILE A 224 -25.13 -2.96 -24.23
N LEU A 225 -26.27 -2.62 -23.61
CA LEU A 225 -26.43 -2.66 -22.16
C LEU A 225 -26.35 -4.07 -21.59
N LEU A 226 -26.95 -5.08 -22.23
CA LEU A 226 -26.86 -6.46 -21.75
C LEU A 226 -25.44 -7.02 -21.86
N ILE A 227 -24.72 -6.71 -22.93
CA ILE A 227 -23.32 -7.11 -23.11
C ILE A 227 -22.43 -6.40 -22.09
N SER A 228 -22.64 -5.11 -21.81
CA SER A 228 -21.86 -4.41 -20.78
C SER A 228 -22.14 -4.95 -19.38
N LEU A 229 -23.40 -5.28 -19.05
CA LEU A 229 -23.75 -5.94 -17.79
C LEU A 229 -23.12 -7.34 -17.67
N LEU A 230 -23.09 -8.11 -18.77
CA LEU A 230 -22.41 -9.41 -18.82
C LEU A 230 -20.92 -9.26 -18.46
N LEU A 231 -20.24 -8.28 -19.07
CA LEU A 231 -18.84 -7.97 -18.78
C LEU A 231 -18.65 -7.47 -17.33
N CYS A 232 -19.61 -6.72 -16.79
CA CYS A 232 -19.58 -6.30 -15.38
C CYS A 232 -19.61 -7.50 -14.43
N PHE A 233 -20.42 -8.53 -14.72
CA PHE A 233 -20.48 -9.73 -13.87
C PHE A 233 -19.24 -10.64 -14.01
N LEU A 234 -18.45 -10.46 -15.08
CA LEU A 234 -17.14 -11.11 -15.24
C LEU A 234 -16.00 -10.34 -14.55
N CYS A 235 -16.16 -9.02 -14.37
CA CYS A 235 -15.13 -8.17 -13.77
C CYS A 235 -14.67 -8.62 -12.37
N PRO A 236 -15.55 -9.07 -11.44
CA PRO A 236 -15.15 -9.62 -10.14
C PRO A 236 -14.08 -10.73 -10.17
N PHE A 237 -14.04 -11.57 -11.20
CA PHE A 237 -13.02 -12.63 -11.30
C PHE A 237 -11.62 -12.09 -11.52
N LEU A 238 -11.47 -10.85 -11.99
CA LEU A 238 -10.17 -10.18 -12.05
C LEU A 238 -9.70 -9.76 -10.65
N PHE A 239 -10.63 -9.50 -9.71
CA PHE A 239 -10.34 -9.06 -8.35
C PHE A 239 -10.13 -10.22 -7.36
N ILE A 240 -10.73 -11.39 -7.63
CA ILE A 240 -10.64 -12.58 -6.77
C ILE A 240 -9.48 -13.47 -7.27
N GLY A 241 -8.57 -13.84 -6.37
CA GLY A 241 -7.38 -14.65 -6.68
C GLY A 241 -6.07 -13.90 -6.48
N GLN A 242 -4.97 -14.55 -6.88
CA GLN A 242 -3.62 -14.00 -6.67
C GLN A 242 -3.34 -12.84 -7.64
N PRO A 243 -3.03 -11.63 -7.14
CA PRO A 243 -2.78 -10.48 -7.99
C PRO A 243 -1.41 -10.59 -8.67
N ASN A 244 -1.41 -10.47 -9.99
CA ASN A 244 -0.22 -10.28 -10.82
C ASN A 244 -0.22 -8.86 -11.41
N THR A 245 0.90 -8.38 -11.91
CA THR A 245 1.03 -7.01 -12.45
C THR A 245 0.05 -6.78 -13.60
N ALA A 246 -0.12 -7.78 -14.47
CA ALA A 246 -1.11 -7.75 -15.54
C ALA A 246 -2.54 -7.74 -14.98
N SER A 247 -2.85 -8.57 -13.99
CA SER A 247 -4.18 -8.62 -13.35
C SER A 247 -4.55 -7.28 -12.71
N CYS A 248 -3.59 -6.64 -12.03
CA CYS A 248 -3.72 -5.31 -11.44
C CYS A 248 -4.15 -4.23 -12.44
N ILE A 249 -3.46 -4.18 -13.58
CA ILE A 249 -3.75 -3.24 -14.66
C ILE A 249 -5.13 -3.57 -15.28
N MET A 250 -5.40 -4.84 -15.52
CA MET A 250 -6.65 -5.31 -16.11
C MET A 250 -7.87 -5.04 -15.23
N GLN A 251 -7.75 -5.17 -13.90
CA GLN A 251 -8.81 -4.86 -12.93
C GLN A 251 -9.31 -3.42 -13.13
N GLN A 252 -8.40 -2.45 -13.08
CA GLN A 252 -8.75 -1.02 -13.12
C GLN A 252 -9.27 -0.59 -14.50
N ILE A 253 -8.63 -1.06 -15.59
CA ILE A 253 -9.05 -0.73 -16.96
C ILE A 253 -10.44 -1.31 -17.23
N THR A 254 -10.65 -2.58 -16.89
CA THR A 254 -11.91 -3.29 -17.16
C THR A 254 -13.04 -2.68 -16.35
N PHE A 255 -12.81 -2.43 -15.05
CA PHE A 255 -13.78 -1.75 -14.20
C PHE A 255 -14.21 -0.40 -14.80
N ALA A 256 -13.24 0.48 -15.12
CA ALA A 256 -13.54 1.81 -15.63
C ALA A 256 -14.28 1.78 -16.97
N LEU A 257 -13.77 1.03 -17.96
CA LEU A 257 -14.37 0.99 -19.30
C LEU A 257 -15.76 0.38 -19.32
N VAL A 258 -15.97 -0.73 -18.61
CA VAL A 258 -17.25 -1.44 -18.63
C VAL A 258 -18.33 -0.60 -17.93
N PHE A 259 -18.01 0.05 -16.81
CA PHE A 259 -18.96 0.94 -16.13
C PHE A 259 -19.27 2.20 -16.96
N THR A 260 -18.28 2.81 -17.62
CA THR A 260 -18.54 3.92 -18.56
C THR A 260 -19.47 3.48 -19.68
N LEU A 261 -19.26 2.28 -20.25
CA LEU A 261 -20.13 1.74 -21.29
C LEU A 261 -21.57 1.51 -20.78
N ALA A 262 -21.74 0.93 -19.59
CA ALA A 262 -23.05 0.72 -18.99
C ALA A 262 -23.79 2.04 -18.72
N LEU A 263 -23.14 2.99 -18.03
CA LEU A 263 -23.74 4.29 -17.67
C LEU A 263 -24.05 5.16 -18.88
N SER A 264 -23.13 5.24 -19.85
CA SER A 264 -23.36 5.98 -21.10
C SER A 264 -24.50 5.37 -21.92
N THR A 265 -24.63 4.04 -21.94
CA THR A 265 -25.75 3.37 -22.62
C THR A 265 -27.08 3.68 -21.95
N VAL A 266 -27.14 3.67 -20.61
CA VAL A 266 -28.37 4.05 -19.91
C VAL A 266 -28.69 5.53 -20.12
N LEU A 267 -27.69 6.42 -20.08
CA LEU A 267 -27.88 7.84 -20.41
C LEU A 267 -28.45 8.00 -21.82
N THR A 268 -27.83 7.39 -22.84
CA THR A 268 -28.34 7.41 -24.20
C THR A 268 -29.77 6.89 -24.28
N LYS A 269 -30.07 5.77 -23.60
CA LYS A 269 -31.42 5.18 -23.57
C LYS A 269 -32.45 6.11 -22.94
N THR A 270 -32.13 6.78 -21.83
CA THR A 270 -33.02 7.76 -21.19
C THR A 270 -33.27 8.96 -22.11
N ILE A 271 -32.23 9.45 -22.81
CA ILE A 271 -32.36 10.51 -23.81
C ILE A 271 -33.27 10.05 -24.97
N THR A 272 -33.08 8.83 -25.48
CA THR A 272 -33.93 8.27 -26.56
C THR A 272 -35.39 8.22 -26.14
N VAL A 273 -35.69 7.80 -24.90
CA VAL A 273 -37.05 7.75 -24.36
C VAL A 273 -37.66 9.16 -24.29
N ILE A 274 -36.95 10.13 -23.70
CA ILE A 274 -37.42 11.52 -23.60
C ILE A 274 -37.70 12.08 -24.99
N LEU A 275 -36.79 11.85 -25.93
CA LEU A 275 -36.85 12.41 -27.27
C LEU A 275 -37.97 11.77 -28.09
N ALA A 276 -38.26 10.48 -27.92
CA ALA A 276 -39.41 9.81 -28.54
C ALA A 276 -40.75 10.42 -28.08
N PHE A 277 -40.91 10.71 -26.79
CA PHE A 277 -42.13 11.33 -26.25
C PHE A 277 -42.25 12.83 -26.58
N ARG A 278 -41.13 13.56 -26.63
CA ARG A 278 -41.14 15.00 -26.96
C ARG A 278 -41.21 15.26 -28.46
N ALA A 279 -40.81 14.32 -29.32
CA ALA A 279 -40.95 14.44 -30.77
C ALA A 279 -42.41 14.40 -31.25
N THR A 280 -43.32 13.83 -30.45
CA THR A 280 -44.78 13.91 -30.69
C THR A 280 -45.40 15.24 -30.26
N ALA A 281 -44.67 16.10 -29.53
CA ALA A 281 -45.08 17.46 -29.19
C ALA A 281 -44.54 18.49 -30.21
N PRO A 282 -45.18 19.66 -30.42
CA PRO A 282 -44.93 20.54 -31.57
C PRO A 282 -43.67 21.43 -31.40
N GLY A 283 -42.49 20.83 -31.22
CA GLY A 283 -41.19 21.54 -31.17
C GLY A 283 -40.27 21.19 -32.34
N LYS A 284 -39.92 22.16 -33.20
CA LYS A 284 -39.06 21.97 -34.40
C LYS A 284 -37.65 21.44 -34.06
N THR A 285 -37.03 21.92 -32.97
CA THR A 285 -35.64 21.56 -32.61
C THR A 285 -35.52 20.12 -32.09
N MET A 286 -36.45 19.68 -31.23
CA MET A 286 -36.43 18.33 -30.64
C MET A 286 -36.72 17.25 -31.68
N ARG A 287 -37.62 17.52 -32.63
CA ARG A 287 -37.87 16.63 -33.76
C ARG A 287 -36.64 16.50 -34.67
N ARG A 288 -35.91 17.60 -34.92
CA ARG A 288 -34.65 17.57 -35.67
C ARG A 288 -33.58 16.74 -34.96
N LEU A 289 -33.48 16.87 -33.63
CA LEU A 289 -32.51 16.14 -32.81
C LEU A 289 -32.81 14.63 -32.74
N PHE A 290 -34.10 14.24 -32.74
CA PHE A 290 -34.53 12.84 -32.84
C PHE A 290 -34.14 12.23 -34.18
N VAL A 291 -34.38 12.98 -35.27
CA VAL A 291 -34.12 12.55 -36.64
C VAL A 291 -32.62 12.54 -36.97
N SER A 292 -31.82 13.41 -36.37
CA SER A 292 -30.36 13.44 -36.62
C SER A 292 -29.59 12.32 -35.92
N GLY A 293 -30.21 11.59 -34.98
CA GLY A 293 -29.56 10.47 -34.28
C GLY A 293 -28.37 10.87 -33.41
N PHE A 294 -28.23 12.16 -33.05
CA PHE A 294 -27.06 12.69 -32.32
C PHE A 294 -26.81 11.99 -30.97
N TYR A 295 -27.87 11.49 -30.32
CA TYR A 295 -27.76 10.75 -29.06
C TYR A 295 -26.94 9.45 -29.18
N ASN A 296 -26.81 8.85 -30.37
CA ASN A 296 -25.96 7.67 -30.58
C ASN A 296 -24.47 8.00 -30.44
N SER A 297 -24.07 9.26 -30.62
CA SER A 297 -22.69 9.71 -30.42
C SER A 297 -22.30 9.85 -28.95
N VAL A 298 -23.26 9.82 -28.01
CA VAL A 298 -22.98 9.96 -26.57
C VAL A 298 -22.08 8.82 -26.06
N ILE A 299 -22.36 7.57 -26.46
CA ILE A 299 -21.58 6.41 -26.04
C ILE A 299 -20.10 6.52 -26.47
N PRO A 300 -19.77 6.71 -27.76
CA PRO A 300 -18.37 6.79 -28.18
C PRO A 300 -17.65 8.01 -27.59
N ILE A 301 -18.33 9.15 -27.41
CA ILE A 301 -17.73 10.33 -26.76
C ILE A 301 -17.37 10.02 -25.30
N CYS A 302 -18.27 9.41 -24.53
CA CYS A 302 -18.01 9.04 -23.15
C CYS A 302 -16.86 8.02 -23.04
N VAL A 303 -16.86 7.00 -23.89
CA VAL A 303 -15.79 5.99 -23.93
C VAL A 303 -14.45 6.61 -24.32
N LEU A 304 -14.43 7.53 -25.29
CA LEU A 304 -13.20 8.23 -25.70
C LEU A 304 -12.61 9.06 -24.55
N ILE A 305 -13.43 9.80 -23.81
CA ILE A 305 -12.99 10.56 -22.63
C ILE A 305 -12.39 9.61 -21.59
N GLN A 306 -13.05 8.47 -21.33
CA GLN A 306 -12.54 7.48 -20.38
C GLN A 306 -11.21 6.88 -20.84
N LEU A 307 -11.04 6.58 -22.12
CA LEU A 307 -9.78 6.06 -22.68
C LEU A 307 -8.64 7.06 -22.52
N ILE A 308 -8.89 8.35 -22.72
CA ILE A 308 -7.89 9.41 -22.49
C ILE A 308 -7.48 9.46 -21.03
N LEU A 309 -8.44 9.43 -20.09
CA LEU A 309 -8.15 9.40 -18.65
C LEU A 309 -7.33 8.18 -18.25
N LEU A 310 -7.65 7.00 -18.79
CA LEU A 310 -6.90 5.77 -18.53
C LEU A 310 -5.49 5.82 -19.14
N ALA A 311 -5.33 6.37 -20.35
CA ALA A 311 -4.02 6.52 -20.97
C ALA A 311 -3.11 7.46 -20.15
N ILE A 312 -3.66 8.57 -19.64
CA ILE A 312 -2.94 9.49 -18.75
C ILE A 312 -2.55 8.78 -17.45
N TRP A 313 -3.48 8.02 -16.84
CA TRP A 313 -3.20 7.30 -15.59
C TRP A 313 -2.08 6.27 -15.77
N LEU A 314 -2.18 5.42 -16.81
CA LEU A 314 -1.16 4.41 -17.11
C LEU A 314 0.19 5.03 -17.50
N GLY A 315 0.18 6.22 -18.13
CA GLY A 315 1.39 6.93 -18.54
C GLY A 315 2.14 7.58 -17.37
N ILE A 316 1.44 8.10 -16.36
CA ILE A 316 2.05 8.78 -15.21
C ILE A 316 2.45 7.79 -14.12
N SER A 317 1.54 6.90 -13.73
CA SER A 317 1.75 5.97 -12.62
C SER A 317 0.84 4.75 -12.77
N PRO A 318 1.28 3.72 -13.51
CA PRO A 318 0.47 2.51 -13.72
C PRO A 318 0.27 1.75 -12.40
N PRO A 319 -0.86 1.05 -12.23
CA PRO A 319 -1.05 0.14 -11.10
C PRO A 319 0.02 -0.93 -11.03
N TYR A 320 0.53 -1.22 -9.83
CA TYR A 320 1.60 -2.19 -9.60
C TYR A 320 1.30 -3.04 -8.36
N ILE A 321 2.00 -4.17 -8.23
CA ILE A 321 1.88 -5.03 -7.06
C ILE A 321 2.68 -4.40 -5.92
N GLU A 322 2.02 -4.09 -4.80
CA GLU A 322 2.67 -3.67 -3.57
C GLU A 322 2.64 -4.81 -2.56
N VAL A 323 3.77 -5.01 -1.88
CA VAL A 323 3.97 -6.07 -0.89
C VAL A 323 4.14 -5.40 0.46
N ASP A 324 3.06 -5.35 1.23
CA ASP A 324 3.08 -4.79 2.58
C ASP A 324 3.52 -5.86 3.57
N ALA A 325 4.80 -5.78 3.97
CA ALA A 325 5.42 -6.70 4.92
C ALA A 325 5.47 -6.16 6.37
N TYR A 326 5.02 -4.92 6.60
CA TYR A 326 5.22 -4.19 7.86
C TYR A 326 3.94 -3.96 8.68
N SER A 327 2.76 -4.08 8.07
CA SER A 327 1.48 -3.64 8.66
C SER A 327 0.87 -4.63 9.67
N GLU A 328 1.07 -5.94 9.48
CA GLU A 328 0.64 -6.99 10.42
C GLU A 328 1.80 -7.93 10.76
N HIS A 329 1.91 -8.31 12.04
CA HIS A 329 2.90 -9.30 12.48
C HIS A 329 2.49 -10.69 11.99
N GLY A 330 3.32 -11.33 11.16
CA GLY A 330 3.11 -12.71 10.68
C GLY A 330 2.43 -12.86 9.30
N HIS A 331 2.03 -11.76 8.65
CA HIS A 331 1.38 -11.81 7.33
C HIS A 331 2.05 -10.86 6.32
N ILE A 332 2.14 -11.30 5.06
CA ILE A 332 2.47 -10.44 3.92
C ILE A 332 1.15 -10.12 3.23
N ILE A 333 0.84 -8.84 3.07
CA ILE A 333 -0.35 -8.44 2.34
C ILE A 333 0.09 -8.08 0.92
N ILE A 334 -0.35 -8.86 -0.07
CA ILE A 334 -0.08 -8.56 -1.48
C ILE A 334 -1.33 -7.86 -2.01
N LEU A 335 -1.20 -6.55 -2.23
CA LEU A 335 -2.28 -5.71 -2.73
C LEU A 335 -1.93 -5.14 -4.10
N CYS A 336 -2.97 -4.77 -4.83
CA CYS A 336 -2.80 -3.96 -6.02
C CYS A 336 -2.75 -2.49 -5.62
N ASN A 337 -1.57 -1.89 -5.62
CA ASN A 337 -1.46 -0.44 -5.47
C ASN A 337 -1.92 0.23 -6.76
N LYS A 338 -2.79 1.23 -6.61
CA LYS A 338 -3.41 1.98 -7.72
C LYS A 338 -2.44 2.94 -8.43
N GLY A 339 -1.21 3.07 -7.94
CA GLY A 339 -0.16 3.93 -8.48
C GLY A 339 -0.37 5.39 -8.10
N SER A 340 -1.34 6.04 -8.74
CA SER A 340 -1.73 7.42 -8.46
C SER A 340 -3.12 7.49 -7.84
N VAL A 341 -3.17 7.89 -6.57
CA VAL A 341 -4.41 8.12 -5.81
C VAL A 341 -5.26 9.18 -6.52
N THR A 342 -4.63 10.26 -7.00
CA THR A 342 -5.31 11.34 -7.72
C THR A 342 -5.97 10.83 -9.01
N ALA A 343 -5.24 10.05 -9.81
CA ALA A 343 -5.77 9.54 -11.07
C ALA A 343 -6.96 8.58 -10.86
N PHE A 344 -6.89 7.73 -9.83
CA PHE A 344 -8.00 6.88 -9.42
C PHE A 344 -9.26 7.70 -9.07
N TYR A 345 -9.11 8.74 -8.24
CA TYR A 345 -10.26 9.61 -7.90
C TYR A 345 -10.76 10.41 -9.09
N CYS A 346 -9.92 10.80 -10.04
CA CYS A 346 -10.37 11.45 -11.28
C CYS A 346 -11.26 10.52 -12.11
N VAL A 347 -10.91 9.23 -12.24
CA VAL A 347 -11.74 8.23 -12.93
C VAL A 347 -13.06 8.01 -12.19
N LEU A 348 -13.02 7.84 -10.86
CA LEU A 348 -14.25 7.70 -10.06
C LEU A 348 -15.14 8.96 -10.13
N ALA A 349 -14.55 10.15 -10.10
CA ALA A 349 -15.28 11.41 -10.23
C ALA A 349 -15.97 11.51 -11.59
N TYR A 350 -15.30 11.11 -12.68
CA TYR A 350 -15.90 11.06 -14.01
C TYR A 350 -17.09 10.09 -14.06
N LEU A 351 -16.94 8.87 -13.53
CA LEU A 351 -18.05 7.90 -13.43
C LEU A 351 -19.20 8.43 -12.56
N GLY A 352 -18.88 9.10 -11.46
CA GLY A 352 -19.85 9.75 -10.58
C GLY A 352 -20.64 10.85 -11.28
N ILE A 353 -19.97 11.75 -12.02
CA ILE A 353 -20.62 12.79 -12.83
C ILE A 353 -21.52 12.15 -13.90
N LEU A 354 -21.03 11.13 -14.60
CA LEU A 354 -21.81 10.41 -15.61
C LEU A 354 -23.07 9.77 -15.01
N ALA A 355 -22.95 9.16 -13.83
CA ALA A 355 -24.08 8.59 -13.09
C ALA A 355 -25.07 9.67 -12.63
N LEU A 356 -24.60 10.81 -12.09
CA LEU A 356 -25.45 11.91 -11.66
C LEU A 356 -26.21 12.54 -12.84
N VAL A 357 -25.56 12.73 -13.99
CA VAL A 357 -26.21 13.21 -15.22
C VAL A 357 -27.26 12.19 -15.68
N SER A 358 -26.93 10.91 -15.69
CA SER A 358 -27.86 9.83 -16.05
C SER A 358 -29.08 9.80 -15.13
N PHE A 359 -28.86 9.89 -13.81
CA PHE A 359 -29.93 9.96 -12.81
C PHE A 359 -30.80 11.21 -12.99
N SER A 360 -30.20 12.37 -13.21
CA SER A 360 -30.93 13.64 -13.39
C SER A 360 -31.83 13.60 -14.62
N VAL A 361 -31.31 13.11 -15.75
CA VAL A 361 -32.07 12.94 -16.99
C VAL A 361 -33.18 11.90 -16.81
N ALA A 362 -32.88 10.76 -16.18
CA ALA A 362 -33.89 9.75 -15.88
C ALA A 362 -35.01 10.35 -14.99
N PHE A 363 -34.64 11.09 -13.94
CA PHE A 363 -35.58 11.68 -12.99
C PHE A 363 -36.54 12.65 -13.69
N LEU A 364 -36.04 13.44 -14.63
CA LEU A 364 -36.88 14.32 -15.46
C LEU A 364 -37.86 13.52 -16.34
N ALA A 365 -37.46 12.33 -16.78
CA ALA A 365 -38.31 11.45 -17.59
C ALA A 365 -39.46 10.79 -16.82
N ARG A 366 -39.43 10.77 -15.47
CA ARG A 366 -40.43 10.07 -14.64
C ARG A 366 -41.86 10.57 -14.81
N ASN A 367 -42.02 11.84 -15.22
CA ASN A 367 -43.30 12.51 -15.39
C ASN A 367 -43.93 12.28 -16.79
N LEU A 368 -43.30 11.46 -17.65
CA LEU A 368 -43.82 11.16 -19.00
C LEU A 368 -45.01 10.17 -18.92
N PRO A 369 -46.04 10.33 -19.78
CA PRO A 369 -47.29 9.57 -19.69
C PRO A 369 -47.14 8.06 -19.97
N ASP A 370 -47.84 7.28 -19.16
CA ASP A 370 -47.74 5.83 -18.85
C ASP A 370 -48.00 4.81 -19.98
N THR A 371 -47.50 5.02 -21.20
CA THR A 371 -47.64 3.96 -22.24
C THR A 371 -46.70 2.78 -21.99
N PHE A 372 -45.54 3.00 -21.35
CA PHE A 372 -44.69 1.99 -20.75
C PHE A 372 -43.98 2.62 -19.55
N ASN A 373 -44.09 2.05 -18.34
CA ASN A 373 -43.41 2.49 -17.10
C ASN A 373 -41.86 2.45 -17.18
N GLU A 374 -41.30 2.40 -18.39
CA GLU A 374 -39.88 2.30 -18.67
C GLU A 374 -39.06 3.46 -18.08
N ALA A 375 -39.55 4.69 -18.15
CA ALA A 375 -38.88 5.84 -17.54
C ALA A 375 -38.76 5.68 -16.01
N LYS A 376 -39.80 5.15 -15.35
CA LYS A 376 -39.81 4.88 -13.89
C LYS A 376 -38.81 3.79 -13.52
N PHE A 377 -38.72 2.72 -14.32
CA PHE A 377 -37.73 1.66 -14.09
C PHE A 377 -36.29 2.13 -14.29
N LEU A 378 -36.04 3.00 -15.28
CA LEU A 378 -34.73 3.63 -15.50
C LEU A 378 -34.35 4.57 -14.34
N THR A 379 -35.32 5.31 -13.78
CA THR A 379 -35.04 6.13 -12.58
C THR A 379 -34.72 5.30 -11.36
N PHE A 380 -35.49 4.24 -11.12
CA PHE A 380 -35.26 3.38 -9.96
C PHE A 380 -33.91 2.66 -10.07
N SER A 381 -33.54 2.20 -11.27
CA SER A 381 -32.23 1.59 -11.51
C SER A 381 -31.08 2.57 -11.24
N MET A 382 -31.21 3.82 -11.68
CA MET A 382 -30.17 4.85 -11.43
C MET A 382 -30.12 5.30 -9.97
N LEU A 383 -31.26 5.34 -9.27
CA LEU A 383 -31.29 5.62 -7.84
C LEU A 383 -30.53 4.54 -7.05
N VAL A 384 -30.79 3.26 -7.33
CA VAL A 384 -30.08 2.13 -6.71
C VAL A 384 -28.59 2.24 -6.99
N PHE A 385 -28.20 2.47 -8.26
CA PHE A 385 -26.81 2.66 -8.64
C PHE A 385 -26.12 3.78 -7.83
N CYS A 386 -26.69 4.98 -7.82
CA CYS A 386 -26.11 6.11 -7.09
C CYS A 386 -26.02 5.85 -5.58
N SER A 387 -27.02 5.22 -4.97
CA SER A 387 -26.99 4.91 -3.53
C SER A 387 -25.83 3.99 -3.15
N VAL A 388 -25.57 2.95 -3.94
CA VAL A 388 -24.47 1.99 -3.71
C VAL A 388 -23.11 2.69 -3.78
N TRP A 389 -22.90 3.56 -4.77
CA TRP A 389 -21.62 4.24 -4.96
C TRP A 389 -21.37 5.38 -3.97
N VAL A 390 -22.42 6.04 -3.49
CA VAL A 390 -22.30 7.00 -2.38
C VAL A 390 -21.90 6.30 -1.08
N THR A 391 -22.47 5.13 -0.79
CA THR A 391 -22.11 4.32 0.39
C THR A 391 -20.74 3.65 0.25
N PHE A 392 -20.31 3.33 -0.97
CA PHE A 392 -19.00 2.73 -1.23
C PHE A 392 -17.85 3.60 -0.71
N LEU A 393 -17.84 4.91 -0.99
CA LEU A 393 -16.74 5.81 -0.63
C LEU A 393 -16.35 5.78 0.88
N PRO A 394 -17.28 6.01 1.84
CA PRO A 394 -16.93 5.98 3.25
C PRO A 394 -16.53 4.58 3.73
N VAL A 395 -17.16 3.52 3.21
CA VAL A 395 -16.83 2.13 3.60
C VAL A 395 -15.44 1.77 3.09
N TYR A 396 -15.12 2.09 1.84
CA TYR A 396 -13.82 1.87 1.21
C TYR A 396 -12.68 2.50 2.03
N HIS A 397 -12.87 3.72 2.52
CA HIS A 397 -11.88 4.39 3.38
C HIS A 397 -11.79 3.82 4.80
N SER A 398 -12.87 3.22 5.30
CA SER A 398 -12.94 2.66 6.65
C SER A 398 -12.38 1.23 6.72
N THR A 399 -12.41 0.50 5.60
CA THR A 399 -11.94 -0.88 5.50
C THR A 399 -10.50 -0.96 4.99
N LYS A 400 -9.76 -1.98 5.44
CA LYS A 400 -8.39 -2.27 4.97
C LYS A 400 -8.29 -3.68 4.37
N ASP A 401 -7.21 -3.90 3.62
CA ASP A 401 -6.76 -5.21 3.14
C ASP A 401 -7.79 -5.91 2.22
N ARG A 402 -8.03 -7.21 2.45
CA ARG A 402 -8.96 -8.04 1.66
C ARG A 402 -10.42 -7.57 1.71
N THR A 403 -10.82 -6.88 2.78
CA THR A 403 -12.20 -6.43 2.96
C THR A 403 -12.53 -5.24 2.06
N MET A 404 -11.55 -4.38 1.81
CA MET A 404 -11.65 -3.26 0.88
C MET A 404 -11.95 -3.73 -0.55
N VAL A 405 -11.23 -4.76 -1.04
CA VAL A 405 -11.47 -5.37 -2.35
C VAL A 405 -12.84 -6.06 -2.39
N ALA A 406 -13.22 -6.75 -1.32
CA ALA A 406 -14.54 -7.39 -1.23
C ALA A 406 -15.69 -6.37 -1.30
N VAL A 407 -15.54 -5.20 -0.66
CA VAL A 407 -16.52 -4.09 -0.74
C VAL A 407 -16.60 -3.55 -2.17
N GLU A 408 -15.48 -3.39 -2.87
CA GLU A 408 -15.46 -2.97 -4.29
C GLU A 408 -16.24 -3.96 -5.18
N VAL A 409 -15.96 -5.26 -5.04
CA VAL A 409 -16.68 -6.32 -5.77
C VAL A 409 -18.16 -6.34 -5.43
N PHE A 410 -18.51 -6.23 -4.15
CA PHE A 410 -19.90 -6.19 -3.70
C PHE A 410 -20.67 -5.00 -4.31
N SER A 411 -20.08 -3.81 -4.29
CA SER A 411 -20.66 -2.60 -4.90
C SER A 411 -20.84 -2.76 -6.41
N ILE A 412 -19.89 -3.40 -7.10
CA ILE A 412 -20.01 -3.72 -8.53
C ILE A 412 -21.22 -4.64 -8.77
N LEU A 413 -21.34 -5.74 -8.01
CA LEU A 413 -22.41 -6.71 -8.17
C LEU A 413 -23.80 -6.12 -7.88
N VAL A 414 -23.97 -5.40 -6.77
CA VAL A 414 -25.28 -4.84 -6.39
C VAL A 414 -25.73 -3.77 -7.36
N SER A 415 -24.83 -2.86 -7.77
CA SER A 415 -25.19 -1.79 -8.70
C SER A 415 -25.59 -2.32 -10.09
N THR A 416 -24.90 -3.34 -10.57
CA THR A 416 -25.16 -3.97 -11.88
C THR A 416 -26.36 -4.92 -11.85
N ALA A 417 -26.57 -5.64 -10.75
CA ALA A 417 -27.81 -6.39 -10.51
C ALA A 417 -29.04 -5.47 -10.46
N GLY A 418 -28.90 -4.28 -9.87
CA GLY A 418 -29.93 -3.24 -9.90
C GLY A 418 -30.30 -2.81 -11.31
N LEU A 419 -29.31 -2.56 -12.19
CA LEU A 419 -29.55 -2.24 -13.60
C LEU A 419 -30.24 -3.40 -14.34
N LEU A 420 -29.77 -4.64 -14.16
CA LEU A 420 -30.36 -5.83 -14.79
C LEU A 420 -31.80 -6.03 -14.34
N GLY A 421 -32.03 -6.09 -13.02
CA GLY A 421 -33.32 -6.34 -12.42
C GLY A 421 -34.34 -5.27 -12.76
N CYS A 422 -34.01 -3.99 -12.54
CA CYS A 422 -34.98 -2.91 -12.73
C CYS A 422 -35.36 -2.72 -14.21
N ILE A 423 -34.40 -2.82 -15.13
CA ILE A 423 -34.62 -2.49 -16.56
C ILE A 423 -35.18 -3.69 -17.33
N PHE A 424 -34.71 -4.91 -17.06
CA PHE A 424 -35.00 -6.07 -17.91
C PHE A 424 -35.98 -7.06 -17.27
N PHE A 425 -36.02 -7.23 -15.94
CA PHE A 425 -36.94 -8.17 -15.30
C PHE A 425 -38.42 -7.88 -15.65
N PRO A 426 -38.92 -6.62 -15.59
CA PRO A 426 -40.30 -6.34 -16.01
C PRO A 426 -40.57 -6.68 -17.48
N LYS A 427 -39.57 -6.53 -18.35
CA LYS A 427 -39.68 -6.81 -19.79
C LYS A 427 -39.73 -8.31 -20.06
N CYS A 428 -38.84 -9.08 -19.42
CA CYS A 428 -38.88 -10.54 -19.47
C CYS A 428 -40.19 -11.10 -18.92
N TYR A 429 -40.69 -10.56 -17.80
CA TYR A 429 -41.97 -10.94 -17.23
C TYR A 429 -43.12 -10.72 -18.22
N ILE A 430 -43.21 -9.56 -18.87
CA ILE A 430 -44.27 -9.28 -19.85
C ILE A 430 -44.12 -10.19 -21.08
N ILE A 431 -42.90 -10.43 -21.57
CA ILE A 431 -42.65 -11.27 -22.75
C ILE A 431 -43.05 -12.73 -22.50
N LEU A 432 -42.70 -13.29 -21.34
CA LEU A 432 -42.92 -14.71 -21.02
C LEU A 432 -44.33 -15.00 -20.49
N LEU A 433 -44.84 -14.20 -19.55
CA LEU A 433 -46.10 -14.49 -18.84
C LEU A 433 -47.32 -13.80 -19.45
N ARG A 434 -47.13 -12.77 -20.29
CA ARG A 434 -48.23 -11.99 -20.87
C ARG A 434 -48.21 -12.00 -22.40
N SER A 435 -48.11 -13.19 -22.98
CA SER A 435 -48.12 -13.42 -24.44
C SER A 435 -49.34 -12.80 -25.16
N ASP A 436 -50.48 -12.65 -24.47
CA ASP A 436 -51.69 -12.02 -25.04
C ASP A 436 -51.49 -10.57 -25.50
N LYS A 437 -50.57 -9.82 -24.87
CA LYS A 437 -50.20 -8.46 -25.32
C LYS A 437 -49.17 -8.43 -26.46
N ASN A 438 -48.51 -9.57 -26.74
CA ASN A 438 -47.57 -9.70 -27.86
C ASN A 438 -48.28 -10.00 -29.18
N SER A 439 -49.55 -10.44 -29.14
CA SER A 439 -50.34 -10.62 -30.36
C SER A 439 -50.85 -9.29 -30.89
N LEU A 440 -50.55 -9.02 -32.16
CA LEU A 440 -51.05 -7.87 -32.93
C LEU A 440 -52.60 -7.80 -32.95
N LYS A 441 -53.29 -8.88 -32.57
CA LYS A 441 -54.75 -8.98 -32.39
C LYS A 441 -55.29 -8.10 -31.26
N SER A 442 -54.57 -7.90 -30.15
CA SER A 442 -55.04 -7.06 -29.04
C SER A 442 -55.07 -5.56 -29.41
N PHE A 443 -54.11 -5.10 -30.21
CA PHE A 443 -54.07 -3.72 -30.72
C PHE A 443 -55.16 -3.46 -31.78
N LYS A 444 -55.43 -4.42 -32.67
CA LYS A 444 -56.54 -4.30 -33.65
C LYS A 444 -57.90 -4.23 -32.94
N ASN A 445 -58.16 -5.09 -31.94
CA ASN A 445 -59.44 -5.08 -31.21
C ASN A 445 -59.66 -3.79 -30.40
N LYS A 446 -58.61 -3.17 -29.84
CA LYS A 446 -58.73 -1.86 -29.16
C LYS A 446 -59.02 -0.70 -30.12
N THR A 447 -58.53 -0.77 -31.35
CA THR A 447 -58.79 0.27 -32.35
C THR A 447 -60.20 0.15 -32.92
N GLN A 448 -60.75 -1.07 -32.97
CA GLN A 448 -62.11 -1.34 -33.44
C GLN A 448 -63.16 -1.01 -32.38
N SER A 449 -62.88 -1.24 -31.09
CA SER A 449 -63.74 -0.83 -29.98
C SER A 449 -63.78 0.69 -29.71
N ARG A 450 -62.82 1.47 -30.25
CA ARG A 450 -62.83 2.94 -30.17
C ARG A 450 -63.51 3.62 -31.36
N LYS A 451 -63.92 2.85 -32.37
CA LYS A 451 -64.59 3.34 -33.59
C LYS A 451 -66.07 2.93 -33.68
N ASN A 452 -66.57 2.13 -32.73
CA ASN A 452 -67.98 1.77 -32.60
C ASN A 452 -68.61 2.53 -31.43
#